data_AF-A0A371MR74-F1
#
_entry.id   AF-A0A371MR74-F1
#
_cell.length_a   1.000
_cell.length_b   1.000
_cell.length_c   1.000
_cell.angle_alpha   90.00
_cell.angle_beta   90.00
_cell.angle_gamma   90.00
#
_symmetry.space_group_name_H-M   'P 1'
#
loop_
_entity.id
_entity.type
_entity.pdbx_description
1 polymer ?
#
loop_
_entity_poly.entity_id
_entity_poly.type
_entity_poly.pdbx_seq_one_letter_code
_entity_poly.pdbx_strand_id
1 'polypeptide(L)'
;PFTATLAIGTDTMGNLGRLFTDALEEVEDGPIEAIESTGANSPQKVVFGMLSQVFTPFIAWTMYILEINVRIGVTMGLIGGGGLGQVLQTQRGLFRYTNMMATILVIFMLVVSVEFVSQRVRSYIRGNEEGTSLLKLIVEFPQRMARSIWE
;
A
#
# COMPACT_ATOMS: atom_id res chain seq x y z
N PRO A 1 16.22 -1.97 -18.53
CA PRO A 1 15.79 -1.24 -17.32
C PRO A 1 14.83 -0.08 -17.60
N PHE A 2 15.17 0.86 -18.50
CA PHE A 2 14.37 2.08 -18.72
C PHE A 2 12.90 1.83 -19.12
N THR A 3 12.65 0.91 -20.06
CA THR A 3 11.30 0.55 -20.51
C THR A 3 10.42 0.04 -19.37
N ALA A 4 10.96 -0.82 -18.49
CA ALA A 4 10.21 -1.35 -17.36
C ALA A 4 9.89 -0.26 -16.33
N THR A 5 10.84 0.63 -16.05
CA THR A 5 10.64 1.77 -15.17
C THR A 5 9.54 2.71 -15.69
N LEU A 6 9.55 3.01 -16.99
CA LEU A 6 8.50 3.84 -17.60
C LEU A 6 7.13 3.16 -17.60
N ALA A 7 7.08 1.86 -17.92
CA ALA A 7 5.82 1.11 -17.92
C ALA A 7 5.17 1.11 -16.53
N ILE A 8 5.95 0.78 -15.49
CA ILE A 8 5.48 0.76 -14.10
C ILE A 8 5.16 2.18 -13.62
N GLY A 9 6.00 3.17 -13.96
CA GLY A 9 5.81 4.56 -13.56
C GLY A 9 4.51 5.15 -14.09
N THR A 10 4.23 4.98 -15.38
CA THR A 10 3.00 5.47 -16.00
C THR A 10 1.75 4.78 -15.44
N ASP A 11 1.80 3.46 -15.25
CA ASP A 11 0.72 2.69 -14.62
C ASP A 11 0.43 3.19 -13.19
N THR A 12 1.49 3.38 -12.40
CA THR A 12 1.41 3.87 -11.03
C THR A 12 0.81 5.28 -10.96
N MET A 13 1.23 6.19 -11.85
CA MET A 13 0.69 7.55 -11.89
C MET A 13 -0.81 7.55 -12.20
N GLY A 14 -1.26 6.75 -13.18
CA GLY A 14 -2.67 6.63 -13.51
C GLY A 14 -3.50 6.05 -12.36
N ASN A 15 -3.02 4.98 -11.73
CA ASN A 15 -3.72 4.34 -10.63
C ASN A 15 -3.80 5.25 -9.39
N LEU A 16 -2.72 5.93 -9.02
CA LEU A 16 -2.72 6.90 -7.91
C LEU A 16 -3.62 8.10 -8.20
N GLY A 17 -3.65 8.61 -9.43
CA GLY A 17 -4.54 9.70 -9.81
C GLY A 17 -6.01 9.34 -9.65
N ARG A 18 -6.40 8.14 -10.09
CA ARG A 18 -7.76 7.62 -9.88
C ARG A 18 -8.10 7.51 -8.39
N LEU A 19 -7.24 6.85 -7.61
CA LEU A 19 -7.47 6.68 -6.16
C LEU A 19 -7.54 8.03 -5.42
N PHE A 20 -6.77 9.01 -5.87
CA PHE A 20 -6.83 10.36 -5.31
C PHE A 20 -8.16 11.06 -5.60
N THR A 21 -8.69 10.92 -6.83
CA THR A 21 -10.01 11.44 -7.18
C THR A 21 -11.11 10.73 -6.40
N ASP A 22 -11.09 9.39 -6.34
CA ASP A 22 -12.06 8.60 -5.59
C ASP A 22 -12.10 9.06 -4.11
N ALA A 23 -10.94 9.33 -3.53
CA ALA A 23 -10.84 9.81 -2.16
C ALA A 23 -11.29 11.26 -1.97
N LEU A 24 -11.14 12.11 -3.00
CA LEU A 24 -11.67 13.49 -2.97
C LEU A 24 -13.20 13.51 -3.04
N GLU A 25 -13.82 12.55 -3.72
CA GLU A 25 -15.29 12.42 -3.80
C GLU A 25 -15.90 11.92 -2.48
N GLU A 26 -15.12 11.27 -1.62
CA GLU A 26 -15.55 10.71 -0.33
C GLU A 26 -15.28 11.66 0.86
N VAL A 27 -14.81 12.88 0.61
CA VAL A 27 -14.52 13.89 1.64
C VAL A 27 -15.80 14.35 2.35
N GLU A 28 -15.76 14.47 3.68
CA GLU A 28 -16.87 14.99 4.46
C GLU A 28 -16.92 16.53 4.42
N ASP A 29 -18.12 17.09 4.23
CA ASP A 29 -18.35 18.54 4.18
C ASP A 29 -18.23 19.20 5.56
N GLY A 30 -18.52 18.48 6.65
CA GLY A 30 -18.54 19.04 8.01
C GLY A 30 -17.22 19.73 8.43
N PRO A 31 -16.05 19.09 8.30
CA PRO A 31 -14.75 19.73 8.55
C PRO A 31 -14.49 20.97 7.67
N ILE A 32 -15.02 21.01 6.45
CA ILE A 32 -14.86 22.13 5.51
C ILE A 32 -15.70 23.32 5.97
N GLU A 33 -16.96 23.09 6.33
CA GLU A 33 -17.88 24.10 6.87
C GLU A 33 -17.35 24.70 8.19
N ALA A 34 -16.76 23.86 9.04
CA ALA A 34 -16.14 24.31 10.28
C ALA A 34 -14.99 25.30 10.03
N ILE A 35 -14.11 25.02 9.06
CA ILE A 35 -13.02 25.91 8.66
C ILE A 35 -13.57 27.19 8.01
N GLU A 36 -14.64 27.09 7.23
CA GLU A 36 -15.32 28.26 6.66
C GLU A 36 -15.88 29.19 7.73
N SER A 37 -16.44 28.64 8.81
CA SER A 37 -16.98 29.42 9.92
C SER A 37 -15.94 30.27 10.67
N THR A 38 -14.64 29.94 10.55
CA THR A 38 -13.55 30.73 11.15
C THR A 38 -13.12 31.92 10.28
N GLY A 39 -13.75 32.13 9.11
CA GLY A 39 -13.39 33.18 8.15
C GLY A 39 -12.25 32.77 7.19
N ALA A 40 -12.04 31.47 6.97
CA ALA A 40 -10.98 30.97 6.10
C ALA A 40 -11.24 31.28 4.61
N ASN A 41 -10.16 31.58 3.87
CA ASN A 41 -10.23 31.80 2.43
C ASN A 41 -10.23 30.49 1.62
N SER A 42 -10.59 30.54 0.32
CA SER A 42 -10.73 29.31 -0.51
C SER A 42 -9.49 28.40 -0.53
N PRO A 43 -8.24 28.90 -0.65
CA PRO A 43 -7.05 28.05 -0.55
C PRO A 43 -6.91 27.36 0.80
N GLN A 44 -7.25 28.02 1.90
CA GLN A 44 -7.24 27.41 3.24
C GLN A 44 -8.28 26.30 3.35
N LYS A 45 -9.48 26.47 2.79
CA LYS A 45 -10.51 25.42 2.75
C LYS A 45 -10.02 24.17 2.01
N VAL A 46 -9.33 24.34 0.88
CA VAL A 46 -8.78 23.21 0.11
C VAL A 46 -7.67 22.48 0.87
N VAL A 47 -6.70 23.22 1.41
CA VAL A 47 -5.52 22.61 2.05
C VAL A 47 -5.87 21.99 3.40
N PHE A 48 -6.61 22.72 4.25
CA PHE A 48 -6.89 22.29 5.62
C PHE A 48 -8.21 21.54 5.76
N GLY A 49 -9.16 21.71 4.83
CA GLY A 49 -10.43 20.98 4.81
C GLY A 49 -10.34 19.69 4.00
N MET A 50 -10.17 19.80 2.68
CA MET A 50 -10.20 18.65 1.78
C MET A 50 -8.91 17.81 1.83
N LEU A 51 -7.76 18.42 1.56
CA LEU A 51 -6.49 17.68 1.43
C LEU A 51 -6.07 16.98 2.72
N SER A 52 -6.39 17.57 3.87
CA SER A 52 -6.13 16.99 5.19
C SER A 52 -6.81 15.62 5.36
N GLN A 53 -8.03 15.47 4.85
CA GLN A 53 -8.80 14.22 4.94
C GLN A 53 -8.26 13.14 4.00
N VAL A 54 -7.78 13.51 2.81
CA VAL A 54 -7.28 12.58 1.79
C VAL A 54 -5.83 12.14 1.99
N PHE A 55 -5.03 12.92 2.73
CA PHE A 55 -3.59 12.68 2.86
C PHE A 55 -3.26 11.30 3.49
N THR A 56 -3.95 10.94 4.57
CA THR A 56 -3.77 9.68 5.30
C THR A 56 -4.04 8.45 4.42
N PRO A 57 -5.21 8.31 3.76
CA PRO A 57 -5.46 7.18 2.88
C PRO A 57 -4.55 7.19 1.64
N PHE A 58 -4.20 8.37 1.10
CA PHE A 58 -3.30 8.49 -0.05
C PHE A 58 -1.91 7.90 0.21
N ILE A 59 -1.32 8.15 1.39
CA ILE A 59 -0.05 7.53 1.75
C ILE A 59 -0.19 6.01 1.89
N ALA A 60 -1.28 5.54 2.49
CA ALA A 60 -1.53 4.11 2.65
C ALA A 60 -1.58 3.37 1.31
N TRP A 61 -2.26 3.95 0.30
CA TRP A 61 -2.28 3.41 -1.06
C TRP A 61 -0.93 3.49 -1.75
N THR A 62 -0.20 4.59 -1.58
CA THR A 62 1.15 4.72 -2.14
C THR A 62 2.09 3.62 -1.63
N MET A 63 2.06 3.33 -0.33
CA MET A 63 2.84 2.24 0.27
C MET A 63 2.40 0.85 -0.19
N TYR A 64 1.11 0.66 -0.42
CA TYR A 64 0.57 -0.57 -1.00
C TYR A 64 1.04 -0.79 -2.44
N ILE A 65 0.93 0.25 -3.27
CA ILE A 65 1.34 0.18 -4.68
C ILE A 65 2.85 0.02 -4.79
N LEU A 66 3.64 0.62 -3.87
CA LEU A 66 5.08 0.40 -3.81
C LEU A 66 5.43 -1.09 -3.65
N GLU A 67 4.77 -1.79 -2.74
CA GLU A 67 4.96 -3.24 -2.53
C GLU A 67 4.65 -4.03 -3.81
N ILE A 68 3.53 -3.72 -4.45
CA ILE A 68 3.14 -4.33 -5.74
C ILE A 68 4.18 -4.05 -6.82
N ASN A 69 4.64 -2.81 -6.94
CA ASN A 69 5.61 -2.39 -7.93
C ASN A 69 6.96 -3.08 -7.78
N VAL A 70 7.38 -3.36 -6.55
CA VAL A 70 8.58 -4.17 -6.28
C VAL A 70 8.42 -5.58 -6.87
N ARG A 71 7.26 -6.22 -6.68
CA ARG A 71 6.96 -7.55 -7.21
C ARG A 71 6.84 -7.55 -8.73
N ILE A 72 6.20 -6.53 -9.30
CA ILE A 72 6.10 -6.32 -10.75
C ILE A 72 7.50 -6.10 -11.33
N GLY A 73 8.36 -5.31 -10.69
CA GLY A 73 9.73 -5.04 -11.14
C GLY A 73 10.57 -6.32 -11.27
N VAL A 74 10.46 -7.24 -10.31
CA VAL A 74 11.11 -8.55 -10.39
C VAL A 74 10.55 -9.37 -11.56
N THR A 75 9.24 -9.39 -11.72
CA THR A 75 8.55 -10.13 -12.80
C THR A 75 8.92 -9.58 -14.18
N MET A 76 8.96 -8.25 -14.32
CA MET A 76 9.42 -7.56 -15.54
C MET A 76 10.88 -7.88 -15.86
N GLY A 77 11.71 -8.08 -14.83
CA GLY A 77 13.09 -8.54 -15.01
C GLY A 77 13.19 -9.89 -15.72
N LEU A 78 12.20 -10.78 -15.54
CA LEU A 78 12.16 -12.10 -16.18
C LEU A 78 11.92 -12.03 -17.69
N ILE A 79 11.31 -10.97 -18.19
CA ILE A 79 10.98 -10.78 -19.61
C ILE A 79 11.91 -9.78 -20.32
N GLY A 80 13.05 -9.43 -19.69
CA GLY A 80 14.04 -8.51 -20.27
C GLY A 80 13.98 -7.07 -19.76
N GLY A 81 13.14 -6.79 -18.75
CA GLY A 81 13.08 -5.48 -18.09
C GLY A 81 14.35 -5.12 -17.30
N GLY A 82 15.20 -6.11 -16.96
CA GLY A 82 16.43 -5.94 -16.20
C GLY A 82 16.29 -6.19 -14.69
N GLY A 83 17.39 -6.10 -13.94
CA GLY A 83 17.39 -6.25 -12.47
C GLY A 83 17.42 -7.70 -11.97
N LEU A 84 16.86 -7.96 -10.78
CA LEU A 84 16.94 -9.27 -10.11
C LEU A 84 16.28 -10.40 -10.91
N GLY A 85 15.17 -10.13 -11.60
CA GLY A 85 14.55 -11.10 -12.49
C GLY A 85 15.45 -11.52 -13.65
N GLN A 86 16.26 -10.59 -14.17
CA GLN A 86 17.21 -10.93 -15.24
C GLN A 86 18.30 -11.89 -14.74
N VAL A 87 18.81 -11.66 -13.53
CA VAL A 87 19.78 -12.56 -12.88
C VAL A 87 19.20 -13.97 -12.75
N LEU A 88 17.94 -14.07 -12.31
CA LEU A 88 17.25 -15.36 -12.19
C LEU A 88 17.17 -16.08 -13.55
N GLN A 89 16.79 -15.37 -14.60
CA GLN A 89 16.70 -15.95 -15.94
C GLN A 89 18.07 -16.38 -16.49
N THR A 90 19.13 -15.61 -16.23
CA THR A 90 20.48 -16.00 -16.62
C THR A 90 20.92 -17.29 -15.93
N GLN A 91 20.70 -17.42 -14.62
CA GLN A 91 21.07 -18.66 -13.91
C GLN A 91 20.23 -19.86 -14.37
N ARG A 92 18.95 -19.64 -14.69
CA ARG A 92 18.07 -20.66 -15.27
C ARG A 92 18.58 -21.15 -16.62
N GLY A 93 18.98 -20.24 -17.51
CA GLY A 93 19.53 -20.60 -18.83
C GLY A 93 20.88 -21.31 -18.77
N LEU A 94 21.69 -21.05 -17.73
CA LEU A 94 22.96 -21.72 -17.48
C LEU A 94 22.82 -23.05 -16.71
N PHE A 95 21.60 -23.48 -16.40
CA PHE A 95 21.32 -24.67 -15.58
C PHE A 95 22.00 -24.66 -14.20
N ARG A 96 22.28 -23.47 -13.65
CA ARG A 96 22.93 -23.28 -12.33
C ARG A 96 21.89 -23.22 -11.23
N TYR A 97 21.26 -24.35 -10.93
CA TYR A 97 20.13 -24.43 -9.99
C TYR A 97 20.46 -23.93 -8.58
N THR A 98 21.68 -24.13 -8.09
CA THR A 98 22.12 -23.59 -6.79
C THR A 98 22.07 -22.06 -6.75
N ASN A 99 22.60 -21.40 -7.78
CA ASN A 99 22.58 -19.94 -7.88
C ASN A 99 21.17 -19.40 -8.14
N MET A 100 20.36 -20.16 -8.88
CA MET A 100 18.95 -19.86 -9.12
C MET A 100 18.18 -19.82 -7.79
N MET A 101 18.34 -20.85 -6.95
CA MET A 101 17.71 -20.90 -5.62
C MET A 101 18.17 -19.74 -4.73
N ALA A 102 19.46 -19.42 -4.71
CA ALA A 102 19.98 -18.28 -3.95
C ALA A 102 19.33 -16.96 -4.40
N THR A 103 19.14 -16.76 -5.70
CA THR A 103 18.49 -15.56 -6.26
C THR A 103 17.02 -15.49 -5.86
N ILE A 104 16.30 -16.62 -5.87
CA ILE A 104 14.91 -16.70 -5.40
C ILE A 104 14.81 -16.31 -3.92
N LEU A 105 15.70 -16.82 -3.07
CA LEU A 105 15.73 -16.49 -1.64
C LEU A 105 16.00 -14.99 -1.40
N VAL A 106 16.89 -14.38 -2.16
CA VAL A 106 17.16 -12.94 -2.08
C VAL A 106 15.92 -12.12 -2.50
N ILE A 107 15.26 -12.50 -3.60
CA ILE A 107 14.01 -11.86 -4.03
C ILE A 107 12.93 -11.99 -2.94
N PHE A 108 12.79 -13.18 -2.36
CA PHE A 108 11.82 -13.43 -1.29
C PHE A 108 12.10 -12.53 -0.07
N MET A 109 13.35 -12.51 0.40
CA MET A 109 13.75 -11.66 1.53
C MET A 109 13.49 -10.18 1.25
N LEU A 110 13.77 -9.72 0.02
CA LEU A 110 13.50 -8.35 -0.40
C LEU A 110 12.00 -8.03 -0.33
N VAL A 111 11.15 -8.86 -0.93
CA VAL A 111 9.70 -8.65 -0.97
C VAL A 111 9.12 -8.64 0.45
N VAL A 112 9.51 -9.59 1.29
CA VAL A 112 9.07 -9.65 2.69
C VAL A 112 9.52 -8.42 3.48
N SER A 113 10.75 -7.94 3.23
CA SER A 113 11.26 -6.74 3.90
C SER A 113 10.45 -5.49 3.51
N VAL A 114 10.12 -5.35 2.22
CA VAL A 114 9.28 -4.24 1.74
C VAL A 114 7.86 -4.34 2.31
N GLU A 115 7.27 -5.53 2.32
CA GLU A 115 5.95 -5.77 2.89
C GLU A 115 5.90 -5.39 4.38
N PHE A 116 6.90 -5.80 5.16
CA PHE A 116 7.00 -5.46 6.58
C PHE A 116 7.11 -3.95 6.82
N VAL A 117 7.93 -3.26 6.03
CA VAL A 117 8.06 -1.79 6.09
C VAL A 117 6.74 -1.11 5.73
N SER A 118 6.09 -1.54 4.64
CA SER A 118 4.80 -1.01 4.19
C SER A 118 3.70 -1.19 5.23
N GLN A 119 3.63 -2.37 5.88
CA GLN A 119 2.67 -2.64 6.96
C GLN A 119 2.96 -1.78 8.20
N ARG A 120 4.24 -1.64 8.57
CA ARG A 120 4.63 -0.83 9.74
C ARG A 120 4.32 0.66 9.55
N VAL A 121 4.52 1.19 8.35
CA VAL A 121 4.17 2.56 8.02
C VAL A 121 2.65 2.75 8.00
N ARG A 122 1.91 1.81 7.39
CA ARG A 122 0.45 1.88 7.31
C ARG A 122 -0.21 1.82 8.70
N SER A 123 0.30 0.97 9.59
CA SER A 123 -0.18 0.87 10.99
C SER A 123 0.13 2.12 11.80
N TYR A 124 1.26 2.78 11.56
CA TYR A 124 1.59 4.06 12.20
C TYR A 124 0.63 5.17 11.76
N ILE A 125 0.31 5.22 10.47
CA ILE A 125 -0.58 6.25 9.88
C ILE A 125 -2.04 6.05 10.29
N ARG A 126 -2.50 4.80 10.43
CA ARG A 126 -3.87 4.48 10.88
C ARG A 126 -4.12 4.71 12.38
N GLY A 127 -3.12 5.16 13.14
CA GLY A 127 -3.34 5.54 14.54
C GLY A 127 -3.86 4.39 15.40
N ASN A 128 -3.11 3.30 15.53
CA ASN A 128 -3.15 2.37 16.67
C ASN A 128 -4.52 1.97 17.28
N GLU A 129 -5.56 1.71 16.47
CA GLU A 129 -6.81 1.08 16.97
C GLU A 129 -6.74 -0.47 17.00
N GLU A 130 -5.76 -1.08 16.33
CA GLU A 130 -5.68 -2.54 16.19
C GLU A 130 -5.05 -3.28 17.38
N GLY A 131 -4.32 -2.59 18.26
CA GLY A 131 -3.73 -3.20 19.46
C GLY A 131 -4.75 -3.80 20.44
N THR A 132 -6.04 -3.46 20.29
CA THR A 132 -7.13 -3.95 21.14
C THR A 132 -8.15 -4.79 20.38
N SER A 133 -8.11 -4.86 19.04
CA SER A 133 -9.17 -5.47 18.22
C SER A 133 -9.04 -6.99 18.08
N LEU A 134 -7.84 -7.52 17.83
CA LEU A 134 -7.64 -8.98 17.72
C LEU A 134 -7.77 -9.70 19.07
N LEU A 135 -7.27 -9.08 20.15
CA LEU A 135 -7.44 -9.59 21.51
C LEU A 135 -8.91 -9.51 21.96
N LYS A 136 -9.63 -8.42 21.64
CA LYS A 136 -11.07 -8.35 21.87
C LYS A 136 -11.83 -9.39 21.04
N LEU A 137 -11.46 -9.61 19.78
CA LEU A 137 -12.08 -10.64 18.94
C LEU A 137 -11.92 -12.03 19.55
N ILE A 138 -10.71 -12.42 19.98
CA ILE A 138 -10.47 -13.72 20.59
C ILE A 138 -11.19 -13.86 21.95
N VAL A 139 -11.19 -12.81 22.78
CA VAL A 139 -11.78 -12.84 24.13
C VAL A 139 -13.31 -12.71 24.11
N GLU A 140 -13.89 -11.92 23.21
CA GLU A 140 -15.34 -11.72 23.11
C GLU A 140 -16.05 -12.75 22.23
N PHE A 141 -15.34 -13.46 21.35
CA PHE A 141 -15.91 -14.53 20.50
C PHE A 141 -16.76 -15.55 21.27
N PRO A 142 -16.31 -16.12 22.42
CA PRO A 142 -17.15 -17.04 23.20
C PRO A 142 -18.43 -16.38 23.73
N GLN A 143 -18.38 -15.08 24.08
CA GLN A 143 -19.54 -14.35 24.59
C GLN A 143 -20.54 -13.94 23.49
N ARG A 144 -20.09 -13.82 22.23
CA ARG A 144 -20.94 -13.52 21.07
C ARG A 144 -21.73 -14.75 20.63
N MET A 145 -21.09 -15.91 20.55
CA MET A 145 -21.80 -17.17 20.26
C MET A 145 -22.79 -17.52 21.37
N ALA A 146 -22.45 -17.25 22.63
CA ALA A 146 -23.37 -17.50 23.73
C ALA A 146 -24.67 -16.68 23.61
N ARG A 147 -24.65 -15.47 23.01
CA ARG A 147 -25.85 -14.66 22.82
C ARG A 147 -26.65 -15.03 21.57
N SER A 148 -26.01 -15.45 20.49
CA SER A 148 -26.70 -15.82 19.24
C SER A 148 -27.47 -17.14 19.30
N ILE A 149 -27.33 -17.92 20.37
CA ILE A 149 -28.02 -19.22 20.55
C ILE A 149 -29.36 -19.04 21.27
N TRP A 150 -29.61 -17.86 21.88
CA TRP A 150 -30.82 -17.59 22.67
C TRP A 150 -31.68 -16.44 22.12
N GLU A 151 -31.34 -15.91 20.93
CA GLU A 151 -32.20 -15.07 20.08
C GLU A 151 -32.74 -15.91 18.92
#